data_AF-A0A1Z5HP59-F1
#
_entry.id   AF-A0A1Z5HP59-F1
#
_cell.length_a   1.000
_cell.length_b   1.000
_cell.length_c   1.000
_cell.angle_alpha   90.00
_cell.angle_beta   90.00
_cell.angle_gamma   90.00
#
_symmetry.space_group_name_H-M   'P 1'
#
loop_
_entity.id
_entity.type
_entity.pdbx_description
1 polymer ?
#
loop_
_entity_poly.entity_id
_entity_poly.type
_entity_poly.pdbx_seq_one_letter_code
_entity_poly.pdbx_strand_id
1 'polypeptide(L)' 'MLSSVAPEADYTRVITDLNRVKAVKLSMNGKEFVVRTELRGDAYLAFKAVGARPPQRVLQL' A
#
# COMPACT_ATOMS: atom_id res chain seq x y z
N MET A 1 10.77 -11.67 4.91
CA MET A 1 10.65 -11.28 6.34
C MET A 1 11.02 -9.80 6.44
N LEU A 2 10.43 -9.00 7.33
CA LEU A 2 10.71 -7.54 7.37
C LEU A 2 12.20 -7.24 7.60
N SER A 3 12.82 -7.94 8.54
CA SER A 3 14.25 -7.82 8.86
C SER A 3 15.18 -8.12 7.68
N SER A 4 14.78 -8.96 6.73
CA SER A 4 15.60 -9.27 5.55
C SER A 4 15.58 -8.17 4.49
N VAL A 5 14.63 -7.23 4.56
CA VAL A 5 14.45 -6.15 3.57
C VAL A 5 14.69 -4.75 4.12
N ALA A 6 14.57 -4.59 5.44
CA ALA A 6 14.85 -3.40 6.22
C ALA A 6 15.10 -3.81 7.70
N PRO A 7 16.36 -4.08 8.09
CA PRO A 7 16.71 -4.54 9.45
C PRO A 7 16.31 -3.56 10.56
N GLU A 8 16.42 -2.26 10.27
CA GLU A 8 16.14 -1.17 11.23
C GLU A 8 14.66 -0.77 11.29
N ALA A 9 13.79 -1.43 10.51
CA ALA A 9 12.38 -1.07 10.45
C ALA A 9 11.60 -1.62 11.65
N ASP A 10 10.86 -0.76 12.33
CA ASP A 10 9.92 -1.17 13.36
C ASP A 10 8.66 -1.79 12.75
N TYR A 11 8.36 -3.03 13.12
CA TYR A 11 7.21 -3.77 12.61
C TYR A 11 5.89 -3.04 12.89
N THR A 12 5.71 -2.52 14.11
CA THR A 12 4.47 -1.87 14.53
C THR A 12 4.21 -0.60 13.72
N ARG A 13 5.24 0.19 13.44
CA ARG A 13 5.20 1.36 12.59
C ARG A 13 4.85 1.00 11.15
N VAL A 14 5.49 -0.02 10.58
CA VAL A 14 5.19 -0.50 9.22
C VAL A 14 3.72 -0.90 9.08
N ILE A 15 3.19 -1.67 10.03
CA ILE A 15 1.78 -2.09 10.03
C ILE A 15 0.83 -0.90 10.25
N THR A 16 1.19 0.03 11.13
CA THR A 16 0.42 1.26 11.36
C THR A 16 0.29 2.10 10.10
N ASP A 17 1.40 2.30 9.38
CA ASP A 17 1.42 3.04 8.12
C ASP A 17 0.68 2.29 7.01
N LEU A 18 0.81 0.96 6.94
CA LEU A 18 0.03 0.13 6.01
C LEU A 18 -1.48 0.27 6.23
N ASN A 19 -1.95 0.27 7.48
CA ASN A 19 -3.37 0.37 7.82
C ASN A 19 -4.01 1.72 7.44
N ARG A 20 -3.18 2.76 7.22
CA ARG A 20 -3.63 4.08 6.74
C ARG A 20 -3.90 4.09 5.24
N VAL A 21 -3.42 3.09 4.50
CA VAL A 21 -3.72 2.93 3.08
C VAL A 21 -5.18 2.52 2.91
N LYS A 22 -5.92 3.28 2.09
CA LYS A 22 -7.34 3.02 1.80
C LYS A 22 -7.52 2.78 0.30
N ALA A 23 -8.48 1.94 -0.03
CA ALA A 23 -9.02 1.81 -1.38
C ALA A 23 -10.34 2.56 -1.46
N VAL A 24 -10.49 3.39 -2.49
CA VAL A 24 -11.67 4.22 -2.73
C VAL A 24 -12.24 3.86 -4.09
N LYS A 25 -13.53 3.53 -4.14
CA LYS A 25 -14.24 3.34 -5.41
C LYS A 25 -14.63 4.72 -5.97
N LEU A 26 -14.29 4.98 -7.22
CA LEU A 26 -14.63 6.21 -7.94
C LEU A 26 -15.40 5.86 -9.21
N SER A 27 -16.38 6.69 -9.55
CA SER A 27 -17.10 6.62 -10.82
C SER A 27 -16.91 7.95 -11.54
N MET A 28 -16.36 7.92 -12.75
CA MET A 28 -16.07 9.12 -13.54
C MET A 28 -16.25 8.81 -15.02
N ASN A 29 -17.02 9.65 -15.72
CA ASN A 29 -17.30 9.50 -17.16
C ASN A 29 -17.82 8.09 -17.55
N GLY A 30 -18.72 7.53 -16.74
CA GLY A 30 -19.29 6.20 -16.96
C GLY A 30 -18.32 5.03 -16.73
N LYS A 31 -17.09 5.28 -16.26
CA LYS A 31 -16.11 4.26 -15.90
C LYS A 31 -15.98 4.14 -14.40
N GLU A 32 -15.71 2.92 -13.92
CA GLU A 32 -15.44 2.66 -12.51
C GLU A 32 -13.94 2.45 -12.27
N PHE A 33 -13.45 2.94 -11.13
CA PHE A 33 -12.07 2.83 -10.71
C PHE A 33 -11.98 2.44 -9.25
N VAL A 34 -10.93 1.73 -8.88
CA VAL A 34 -10.46 1.58 -7.50
C VAL A 34 -9.15 2.33 -7.38
N VAL A 35 -9.13 3.33 -6.50
CA VAL A 35 -7.97 4.18 -6.26
C VAL A 35 -7.44 3.94 -4.85
N ARG A 36 -6.16 3.62 -4.76
CA ARG A 36 -5.44 3.53 -3.49
C ARG A 36 -4.94 4.93 -3.08
N THR A 37 -5.07 5.30 -1.80
CA THR A 37 -4.43 6.51 -1.26
C THR A 37 -2.89 6.41 -1.36
N GLU A 38 -2.17 7.52 -1.21
CA GLU A 38 -0.69 7.50 -1.29
C GLU A 38 -0.08 6.56 -0.23
N LEU A 39 1.01 5.84 -0.57
CA LEU A 39 1.79 5.15 0.48
C LEU A 39 2.51 6.22 1.29
N ARG A 40 2.29 6.24 2.60
CA ARG A 40 2.97 7.17 3.51
C ARG A 40 3.84 6.38 4.49
N GLY A 41 4.93 7.00 4.92
CA GLY A 41 5.88 6.40 5.85
C GLY A 41 6.39 5.05 5.36
N ASP A 42 6.33 4.04 6.21
CA ASP A 42 6.98 2.75 5.99
C ASP A 42 6.03 1.69 5.40
N ALA A 43 4.82 2.07 4.98
CA ALA A 43 3.81 1.17 4.41
C ALA A 43 4.34 0.32 3.23
N TYR A 44 5.25 0.87 2.42
CA TYR A 44 5.82 0.15 1.27
C TYR A 44 6.67 -1.07 1.69
N LEU A 45 7.27 -1.04 2.89
CA LEU A 45 8.09 -2.14 3.41
C LEU A 45 7.27 -3.39 3.66
N ALA A 46 5.98 -3.28 3.97
CA ALA A 46 5.11 -4.43 4.15
C ALA A 46 5.01 -5.27 2.87
N PHE A 47 4.81 -4.62 1.71
CA PHE A 47 4.78 -5.30 0.41
C PHE A 47 6.13 -5.92 0.08
N LYS A 48 7.22 -5.17 0.27
CA LYS A 48 8.58 -5.67 0.04
C LYS A 48 8.91 -6.89 0.91
N ALA A 49 8.49 -6.89 2.18
CA ALA A 49 8.77 -7.95 3.15
C ALA A 49 8.13 -9.29 2.77
N VAL A 50 7.03 -9.27 2.01
CA VAL A 50 6.32 -10.44 1.49
C VAL A 50 6.62 -10.72 0.01
N GLY A 51 7.57 -10.01 -0.60
CA GLY A 51 7.94 -10.19 -2.01
C GLY A 51 6.88 -9.69 -3.01
N ALA A 52 5.92 -8.87 -2.55
CA ALA A 52 4.89 -8.28 -3.38
C ALA A 52 5.27 -6.86 -3.82
N ARG A 53 4.72 -6.44 -4.97
CA ARG A 53 4.70 -5.02 -5.35
C ARG A 53 3.44 -4.37 -4.76
N PRO A 54 3.50 -3.11 -4.33
CA PRO A 54 2.30 -2.36 -4.02
C PRO A 54 1.32 -2.37 -5.21
N PRO A 55 0.01 -2.50 -4.98
CA PRO A 55 -0.99 -2.39 -6.04
C PRO A 55 -0.89 -1.05 -6.79
N GLN A 56 -1.31 -1.06 -8.05
CA GLN A 56 -1.42 0.17 -8.84
C GLN A 56 -2.26 1.22 -8.10
N ARG A 57 -1.84 2.48 -8.20
CA ARG A 57 -2.55 3.57 -7.52
C ARG A 57 -3.98 3.74 -8.04
N VAL A 58 -4.16 3.58 -9.35
CA VAL A 58 -5.46 3.66 -10.02
C VAL A 58 -5.63 2.38 -10.82
N LEU A 59 -6.71 1.65 -10.55
CA LEU A 59 -7.13 0.49 -11.31
C LEU A 59 -8.50 0.82 -11.90
N GLN A 60 -8.63 0.76 -13.23
CA GLN A 60 -9.96 0.79 -13.85
C GLN A 60 -10.58 -0.60 -13.74
N LEU A 61 -11.85 -0.68 -13.32
CA LEU A 61 -12.63 -1.91 -13.26
C LEU A 61 -13.21 -2.29 -14.62
#